data_AF-A0A2I0Q740-F1
#
_entry.id   AF-A0A2I0Q740-F1
#
_cell.length_a   1.000
_cell.length_b   1.000
_cell.length_c   1.000
_cell.angle_alpha   90.00
_cell.angle_beta   90.00
_cell.angle_gamma   90.00
#
_symmetry.space_group_name_H-M   'P 1'
#
loop_
_entity.id
_entity.type
_entity.pdbx_description
1 polymer ?
#
loop_
_entity_poly.entity_id
_entity_poly.type
_entity_poly.pdbx_seq_one_letter_code
_entity_poly.pdbx_strand_id
1 'polypeptide(L)'
;MKGKPILEIYGMNSFNDEAMKKHLPDKTYEALKKIIKEGGRVEPTLAEEVAQGMKEWARGRGATHFTHWFHPMTGLTAEKHDSFLSFSKAGKVIEKFSGSNLIQGEPDASSFPSGGLRSTFEARGYTAWDPTSPAFLVEAVNGTTLCIPCIFLSYTGEALDKKVP
;
A
#
# COMPACT_ATOMS: atom_id res chain seq x y z
N MET A 1 13.58 -20.62 -0.37
CA MET A 1 14.68 -19.76 -0.87
C MET A 1 16.10 -20.33 -0.66
N LYS A 2 16.32 -21.39 0.15
CA LYS A 2 17.68 -21.93 0.37
C LYS A 2 18.30 -22.46 -0.94
N GLY A 3 19.51 -22.02 -1.26
CA GLY A 3 20.33 -22.56 -2.36
C GLY A 3 20.27 -21.80 -3.70
N LYS A 4 19.51 -20.71 -3.81
CA LYS A 4 19.50 -19.88 -5.04
C LYS A 4 20.59 -18.80 -5.02
N PRO A 5 21.19 -18.44 -6.16
CA PRO A 5 22.12 -17.32 -6.27
C PRO A 5 21.52 -16.00 -5.77
N ILE A 6 22.33 -15.16 -5.12
CA ILE A 6 21.88 -13.88 -4.55
C ILE A 6 21.24 -12.97 -5.62
N LEU A 7 21.80 -12.98 -6.83
CA LEU A 7 21.31 -12.20 -7.97
C LEU A 7 19.91 -12.61 -8.43
N GLU A 8 19.52 -13.87 -8.24
CA GLU A 8 18.19 -14.36 -8.60
C GLU A 8 17.14 -14.04 -7.52
N ILE A 9 17.57 -13.74 -6.30
CA ILE A 9 16.67 -13.53 -5.16
C ILE A 9 16.57 -12.09 -4.69
N TYR A 10 17.57 -11.28 -4.97
CA TYR A 10 17.59 -9.89 -4.56
C TYR A 10 16.46 -9.10 -5.22
N GLY A 11 15.68 -8.38 -4.41
CA GLY A 11 14.58 -7.55 -4.90
C GLY A 11 13.40 -8.31 -5.51
N MET A 12 13.40 -9.65 -5.49
CA MET A 12 12.36 -10.43 -6.18
C MET A 12 10.96 -10.11 -5.64
N ASN A 13 10.83 -9.88 -4.33
CA ASN A 13 9.55 -9.64 -3.66
C ASN A 13 9.19 -8.15 -3.62
N SER A 14 9.86 -7.31 -4.40
CA SER A 14 9.54 -5.89 -4.51
C SER A 14 8.88 -5.59 -5.85
N PHE A 15 7.86 -4.74 -5.86
CA PHE A 15 7.28 -4.15 -7.06
C PHE A 15 8.21 -3.06 -7.60
N ASN A 16 9.40 -3.52 -8.01
CA ASN A 16 10.52 -2.70 -8.45
C ASN A 16 10.35 -2.22 -9.91
N ASP A 17 11.34 -1.51 -10.46
CA ASP A 17 11.28 -0.96 -11.83
C ASP A 17 10.97 -2.01 -12.89
N GLU A 18 11.57 -3.21 -12.80
CA GLU A 18 11.32 -4.31 -13.74
C GLU A 18 9.89 -4.85 -13.62
N ALA A 19 9.42 -5.05 -12.39
CA ALA A 19 8.05 -5.49 -12.13
C ALA A 19 7.02 -4.45 -12.61
N MET A 20 7.27 -3.17 -12.34
CA MET A 20 6.42 -2.07 -12.80
C MET A 20 6.36 -2.04 -14.34
N LYS A 21 7.51 -2.11 -15.01
CA LYS A 21 7.57 -2.12 -16.48
C LYS A 21 6.84 -3.31 -17.12
N LYS A 22 6.82 -4.45 -16.43
CA LYS A 22 6.14 -5.66 -16.89
C LYS A 22 4.62 -5.64 -16.67
N HIS A 23 4.17 -5.00 -15.60
CA HIS A 23 2.78 -5.10 -15.13
C HIS A 23 1.97 -3.81 -15.27
N LEU A 24 2.59 -2.71 -15.68
CA LEU A 24 1.90 -1.44 -15.94
C LEU A 24 1.88 -1.16 -17.45
N PRO A 25 0.83 -0.51 -17.97
CA PRO A 25 0.87 0.07 -19.30
C PRO A 25 2.03 1.07 -19.43
N ASP A 26 2.66 1.15 -20.61
CA ASP A 26 3.83 2.01 -20.84
C ASP A 26 3.63 3.45 -20.37
N LYS A 27 2.47 4.05 -20.68
CA LYS A 27 2.14 5.42 -20.27
C LYS A 27 2.05 5.56 -18.76
N THR A 28 1.44 4.59 -18.08
CA THR A 28 1.29 4.53 -16.63
C THR A 28 2.66 4.40 -15.96
N TYR A 29 3.51 3.51 -16.47
CA TYR A 29 4.87 3.31 -15.99
C TYR A 29 5.71 4.59 -16.09
N GLU A 30 5.75 5.23 -17.26
CA GLU A 30 6.52 6.45 -17.48
C GLU A 30 6.02 7.60 -16.59
N ALA A 31 4.70 7.76 -16.46
CA ALA A 31 4.10 8.77 -15.60
C ALA A 31 4.42 8.54 -14.12
N LEU A 32 4.30 7.30 -13.64
CA LEU A 32 4.63 6.94 -12.26
C LEU A 32 6.13 7.14 -11.99
N LYS A 33 7.00 6.71 -12.89
CA LYS A 33 8.45 6.87 -12.78
C LYS A 33 8.87 8.33 -12.70
N LYS A 34 8.21 9.20 -13.47
CA LYS A 34 8.40 10.64 -13.39
C LYS A 34 8.02 11.18 -12.00
N ILE A 35 6.86 10.79 -11.47
CA ILE A 35 6.41 11.21 -10.13
C ILE A 35 7.37 10.73 -9.04
N ILE A 36 7.85 9.49 -9.12
CA ILE A 36 8.83 8.95 -8.17
C ILE A 36 10.13 9.78 -8.15
N LYS A 37 10.58 10.24 -9.33
CA LYS A 37 11.85 10.97 -9.48
C LYS A 37 11.74 12.46 -9.14
N GLU A 38 10.68 13.09 -9.60
CA GLU A 38 10.52 14.56 -9.57
C GLU A 38 9.59 15.02 -8.44
N GLY A 39 8.92 14.09 -7.76
CA GLY A 39 7.76 14.37 -6.94
C GLY A 39 6.53 14.68 -7.81
N GLY A 40 5.37 14.77 -7.17
CA GLY A 40 4.11 15.09 -7.84
C GLY A 40 2.93 14.34 -7.23
N ARG A 41 1.74 14.68 -7.72
CA ARG A 41 0.50 14.03 -7.29
C ARG A 41 0.21 12.81 -8.17
N VAL A 42 -0.10 11.69 -7.55
CA VAL A 42 -0.68 10.53 -8.25
C VAL A 42 -2.17 10.82 -8.48
N GLU A 43 -2.54 11.05 -9.73
CA GLU A 43 -3.94 11.28 -10.11
C GLU A 43 -4.79 10.00 -9.96
N PRO A 44 -6.11 10.11 -9.69
CA PRO A 44 -6.98 8.95 -9.49
C PRO A 44 -6.93 7.91 -10.60
N THR A 45 -6.88 8.34 -11.86
CA THR A 45 -6.80 7.45 -13.02
C THR A 45 -5.48 6.69 -13.05
N LEU A 46 -4.36 7.38 -12.80
CA LEU A 46 -3.04 6.76 -12.71
C LEU A 46 -2.99 5.76 -11.55
N ALA A 47 -3.54 6.12 -10.39
CA ALA A 47 -3.62 5.23 -9.24
C ALA A 47 -4.44 3.97 -9.53
N GLU A 48 -5.52 4.07 -10.30
CA GLU A 48 -6.35 2.92 -10.67
C GLU A 48 -5.56 1.92 -11.53
N GLU A 49 -4.86 2.41 -12.55
CA GLU A 49 -4.02 1.58 -13.41
C GLU A 49 -2.87 0.94 -12.62
N VAL A 50 -2.23 1.70 -11.73
CA VAL A 50 -1.17 1.20 -10.86
C VAL A 50 -1.69 0.14 -9.90
N ALA A 51 -2.84 0.36 -9.28
CA ALA A 51 -3.46 -0.60 -8.37
C ALA A 51 -3.76 -1.92 -9.09
N GLN A 52 -4.28 -1.85 -10.32
CA GLN A 52 -4.57 -3.04 -11.12
C GLN A 52 -3.29 -3.85 -11.41
N GLY A 53 -2.24 -3.20 -11.93
CA GLY A 53 -0.98 -3.89 -12.23
C GLY A 53 -0.26 -4.41 -10.97
N MET A 54 -0.30 -3.66 -9.87
CA MET A 54 0.26 -4.09 -8.58
C MET A 54 -0.49 -5.31 -8.02
N LYS A 55 -1.82 -5.34 -8.10
CA LYS A 55 -2.63 -6.51 -7.72
C LYS A 55 -2.29 -7.72 -8.59
N GLU A 56 -2.23 -7.56 -9.91
CA GLU A 56 -1.91 -8.66 -10.82
C GLU A 56 -0.52 -9.26 -10.52
N TRP A 57 0.47 -8.39 -10.31
CA TRP A 57 1.81 -8.80 -9.88
C TRP A 57 1.78 -9.57 -8.56
N ALA A 58 1.13 -9.02 -7.53
CA ALA A 58 1.08 -9.63 -6.21
C ALA A 58 0.36 -10.99 -6.23
N ARG A 59 -0.77 -11.08 -6.93
CA ARG A 59 -1.55 -12.32 -7.08
C ARG A 59 -0.82 -13.38 -7.88
N GLY A 60 -0.11 -12.99 -8.94
CA GLY A 60 0.75 -13.91 -9.70
C GLY A 60 1.84 -14.56 -8.83
N ARG A 61 2.08 -14.01 -7.64
CA ARG A 61 3.03 -14.49 -6.63
C ARG A 61 2.36 -15.04 -5.37
N GLY A 62 1.06 -15.33 -5.43
CA GLY A 62 0.31 -15.98 -4.35
C GLY A 62 -0.17 -15.05 -3.24
N ALA A 63 -0.13 -13.73 -3.43
CA ALA A 63 -0.68 -12.80 -2.45
C ALA A 63 -2.20 -12.94 -2.31
N THR A 64 -2.68 -13.03 -1.07
CA THR A 64 -4.10 -13.17 -0.72
C THR A 64 -4.65 -11.96 0.03
N HIS A 65 -3.77 -11.16 0.62
CA HIS A 65 -4.09 -9.96 1.38
C HIS A 65 -3.19 -8.79 0.95
N PHE A 66 -3.58 -7.58 1.30
CA PHE A 66 -2.72 -6.41 1.26
C PHE A 66 -2.79 -5.64 2.59
N THR A 67 -1.80 -4.81 2.86
CA THR A 67 -1.78 -3.92 4.02
C THR A 67 -1.18 -2.58 3.65
N HIS A 68 -1.71 -1.51 4.22
CA HIS A 68 -0.98 -0.24 4.32
C HIS A 68 0.04 -0.36 5.42
N TRP A 69 1.31 -0.12 5.08
CA TRP A 69 2.45 -0.32 5.96
C TRP A 69 3.08 1.02 6.30
N PHE A 70 3.07 1.40 7.58
CA PHE A 70 3.55 2.71 8.04
C PHE A 70 4.14 2.65 9.47
N HIS A 71 4.85 3.71 9.90
CA HIS A 71 5.60 3.82 11.16
C HIS A 71 5.09 4.98 12.02
N PRO A 72 4.00 4.79 12.78
CA PRO A 72 3.48 5.83 13.64
C PRO A 72 4.53 6.30 14.68
N MET A 73 4.38 7.53 15.13
CA MET A 73 5.27 8.16 16.12
C MET A 73 5.34 7.41 17.47
N THR A 74 4.45 6.45 17.71
CA THR A 74 4.44 5.55 18.88
C THR A 74 5.61 4.56 18.92
N GLY A 75 6.39 4.44 17.83
CA GLY A 75 7.65 3.70 17.82
C GLY A 75 7.56 2.24 17.38
N LEU A 76 6.37 1.72 17.08
CA LEU A 76 6.15 0.41 16.49
C LEU A 76 5.58 0.55 15.08
N THR A 77 5.87 -0.41 14.20
CA THR A 77 5.21 -0.51 12.88
C THR A 77 3.74 -0.83 13.05
N ALA A 78 2.88 -0.15 12.30
CA ALA A 78 1.45 -0.45 12.24
C ALA A 78 1.10 -1.03 10.87
N GLU A 79 0.27 -2.06 10.88
CA GLU A 79 -0.23 -2.74 9.69
C GLU A 79 -1.73 -2.96 9.85
N LYS A 80 -2.49 -2.67 8.79
CA LYS A 80 -3.90 -3.05 8.68
C LYS A 80 -4.04 -3.99 7.50
N HIS A 81 -4.30 -5.26 7.80
CA HIS A 81 -4.45 -6.30 6.79
C HIS A 81 -5.88 -6.30 6.26
N ASP A 82 -6.03 -5.99 4.99
CA ASP A 82 -7.28 -6.08 4.23
C ASP A 82 -7.18 -7.23 3.21
N SER A 83 -8.26 -7.99 3.02
CA SER A 83 -8.28 -9.04 2.00
C SER A 83 -8.46 -8.43 0.61
N PHE A 84 -7.84 -9.02 -0.41
CA PHE A 84 -8.22 -8.72 -1.79
C PHE A 84 -9.66 -9.14 -2.09
N LEU A 85 -10.25 -10.05 -1.31
CA LEU A 85 -11.61 -10.55 -1.50
C LEU A 85 -12.64 -9.65 -0.82
N SER A 86 -13.73 -9.39 -1.52
CA SER A 86 -14.91 -8.70 -1.04
C SER A 86 -16.17 -9.38 -1.61
N PHE A 87 -17.35 -9.04 -1.09
CA PHE A 87 -18.61 -9.48 -1.67
C PHE A 87 -19.22 -8.36 -2.51
N SER A 88 -19.69 -8.71 -3.71
CA SER A 88 -20.57 -7.85 -4.51
C SER A 88 -21.93 -7.69 -3.82
N LYS A 89 -22.71 -6.68 -4.24
CA LYS A 89 -24.09 -6.48 -3.76
C LYS A 89 -24.99 -7.71 -3.98
N ALA A 90 -24.64 -8.58 -4.92
CA ALA A 90 -25.34 -9.82 -5.22
C ALA A 90 -24.79 -11.04 -4.43
N GLY A 91 -23.91 -10.84 -3.46
CA GLY A 91 -23.33 -11.92 -2.63
C GLY A 91 -22.24 -12.75 -3.31
N LYS A 92 -21.85 -12.42 -4.56
CA LYS A 92 -20.72 -13.08 -5.24
C LYS A 92 -19.39 -12.53 -4.72
N VAL A 93 -18.42 -13.40 -4.54
CA VAL A 93 -17.03 -13.01 -4.23
C VAL A 93 -16.45 -12.24 -5.42
N ILE A 94 -15.90 -11.07 -5.15
CA ILE A 94 -15.20 -10.19 -6.09
C ILE A 94 -13.87 -9.77 -5.49
N GLU A 95 -12.98 -9.26 -6.33
CA GLU A 95 -11.73 -8.67 -5.87
C GLU A 95 -11.85 -7.17 -5.71
N LYS A 96 -11.36 -6.64 -4.59
CA LYS A 96 -11.40 -5.22 -4.26
C LYS A 96 -9.99 -4.73 -3.93
N PHE A 97 -9.35 -4.15 -4.95
CA PHE A 97 -8.15 -3.35 -4.81
C PHE A 97 -8.11 -2.39 -6.00
N SER A 98 -8.25 -1.10 -5.71
CA SER A 98 -8.42 0.00 -6.67
C SER A 98 -7.53 1.18 -6.30
N GLY A 99 -7.44 2.18 -7.16
CA GLY A 99 -6.61 3.37 -6.95
C GLY A 99 -6.96 4.15 -5.68
N SER A 100 -8.22 4.09 -5.24
CA SER A 100 -8.65 4.63 -3.95
C SER A 100 -7.90 4.01 -2.77
N ASN A 101 -7.57 2.71 -2.84
CA ASN A 101 -6.75 2.04 -1.82
C ASN A 101 -5.30 2.55 -1.84
N LEU A 102 -4.82 3.18 -2.91
CA LEU A 102 -3.47 3.78 -2.93
C LEU A 102 -3.50 5.23 -2.44
N ILE A 103 -4.45 6.03 -2.92
CA ILE A 103 -4.46 7.49 -2.66
C ILE A 103 -4.86 7.82 -1.22
N GLN A 104 -5.91 7.15 -0.70
CA GLN A 104 -6.44 7.46 0.63
C GLN A 104 -7.05 6.20 1.25
N GLY A 105 -6.26 5.52 2.08
CA GLY A 105 -6.78 4.48 2.97
C GLY A 105 -7.38 5.10 4.22
N GLU A 106 -8.54 4.58 4.66
CA GLU A 106 -9.04 4.82 6.01
C GLU A 106 -8.33 3.85 6.98
N PRO A 107 -7.38 4.32 7.80
CA PRO A 107 -6.83 3.53 8.88
C PRO A 107 -7.94 3.35 9.90
N ASP A 108 -8.12 2.12 10.34
CA ASP A 108 -9.01 1.79 11.46
C ASP A 108 -8.35 2.21 12.79
N ALA A 109 -7.94 3.49 12.85
CA ALA A 109 -7.34 4.14 14.00
C ALA A 109 -8.34 4.33 15.15
N SER A 110 -9.52 3.71 15.09
CA SER A 110 -10.53 3.67 16.15
C SER A 110 -9.97 3.05 17.46
N SER A 111 -8.90 2.27 17.35
CA SER A 111 -8.25 1.57 18.46
C SER A 111 -7.07 2.31 19.11
N PHE A 112 -6.67 3.47 18.59
CA PHE A 112 -5.64 4.26 19.29
C PHE A 112 -6.24 4.88 20.55
N PRO A 113 -5.61 4.73 21.73
CA PRO A 113 -6.11 5.31 22.96
C PRO A 113 -6.15 6.84 22.83
N SER A 114 -7.33 7.39 22.62
CA SER A 114 -7.56 8.82 22.80
C SER A 114 -7.56 9.07 24.31
N GLY A 115 -6.58 9.82 24.81
CA GLY A 115 -6.38 10.11 26.24
C GLY A 115 -7.48 10.95 26.89
N GLY A 116 -8.75 10.59 26.70
CA GLY A 116 -9.90 11.04 27.49
C GLY A 116 -10.29 12.52 27.40
N LEU A 117 -9.70 13.32 26.50
CA LEU A 117 -9.86 14.78 26.57
C LEU A 117 -10.27 15.51 25.27
N ARG A 118 -10.54 14.83 24.15
CA ARG A 118 -11.11 15.46 22.93
C ARG A 118 -12.04 14.53 22.16
N SER A 119 -13.06 15.11 21.51
CA SER A 119 -14.07 14.41 20.69
C SER A 119 -13.45 13.43 19.69
N THR A 120 -13.95 12.20 19.68
CA THR A 120 -13.48 11.02 18.94
C THR A 120 -13.54 11.11 17.40
N PHE A 121 -13.87 12.26 16.83
CA PHE A 121 -13.96 12.46 15.38
C PHE A 121 -12.68 13.04 14.77
N GLU A 122 -11.92 13.85 15.52
CA GLU A 122 -10.71 14.54 15.04
C GLU A 122 -9.42 13.69 15.17
N ALA A 123 -9.48 12.56 15.88
CA ALA A 123 -8.34 11.66 16.11
C ALA A 123 -8.16 10.58 15.03
N ARG A 124 -8.87 10.70 13.90
CA ARG A 124 -8.81 9.75 12.80
C ARG A 124 -7.74 10.23 11.80
N GLY A 125 -6.68 9.48 11.60
CA GLY A 125 -5.73 9.78 10.53
C GLY A 125 -6.19 9.18 9.19
N TYR A 126 -5.46 9.44 8.11
CA TYR A 126 -5.55 8.69 6.86
C TYR A 126 -4.16 8.23 6.41
N THR A 127 -4.12 7.14 5.65
CA THR A 127 -2.88 6.66 5.02
C THR A 127 -2.85 7.07 3.57
N ALA A 128 -1.73 7.61 3.10
CA ALA A 128 -1.49 7.87 1.69
C ALA A 128 -0.29 7.03 1.22
N TRP A 129 -0.42 6.36 0.08
CA TRP A 129 0.69 5.63 -0.53
C TRP A 129 1.86 6.57 -0.84
N ASP A 130 3.06 6.16 -0.47
CA ASP A 130 4.30 6.79 -0.92
C ASP A 130 4.89 5.98 -2.07
N PRO A 131 4.82 6.48 -3.33
CA PRO A 131 5.34 5.78 -4.49
C PRO A 131 6.88 5.71 -4.53
N THR A 132 7.59 6.53 -3.75
CA THR A 132 9.06 6.48 -3.71
C THR A 132 9.59 5.23 -3.00
N SER A 133 8.74 4.58 -2.20
CA SER A 133 9.01 3.30 -1.58
C SER A 133 8.24 2.19 -2.31
N PRO A 134 8.92 1.21 -2.94
CA PRO A 134 8.23 0.18 -3.70
C PRO A 134 7.38 -0.70 -2.79
N ALA A 135 6.18 -1.05 -3.25
CA ALA A 135 5.37 -2.08 -2.60
C ALA A 135 6.13 -3.41 -2.59
N PHE A 136 5.88 -4.25 -1.59
CA PHE A 136 6.61 -5.50 -1.43
C PHE A 136 5.74 -6.62 -0.90
N LEU A 137 6.18 -7.86 -1.10
CA LEU A 137 5.51 -9.05 -0.60
C LEU A 137 6.22 -9.56 0.65
N VAL A 138 5.41 -9.85 1.66
CA VAL A 138 5.84 -10.60 2.84
C VAL A 138 5.21 -11.98 2.76
N GLU A 139 6.05 -13.01 2.65
CA GLU A 139 5.62 -14.40 2.71
C GLU A 139 5.51 -14.84 4.18
N ALA A 140 4.33 -15.28 4.59
CA ALA A 140 4.09 -15.86 5.90
C ALA A 140 3.55 -17.30 5.75
N VAL A 141 3.56 -18.06 6.86
CA VAL A 141 3.05 -19.44 6.89
C VAL A 141 1.59 -19.53 6.40
N ASN A 142 0.81 -18.47 6.65
CA ASN A 142 -0.62 -18.43 6.35
C ASN A 142 -0.96 -17.68 5.04
N GLY A 143 0.04 -17.38 4.22
CA GLY A 143 -0.14 -16.72 2.94
C GLY A 143 0.81 -15.55 2.72
N THR A 144 0.73 -14.97 1.53
CA THR A 144 1.54 -13.83 1.13
C THR A 144 0.72 -12.55 1.22
N THR A 145 1.31 -11.49 1.79
CA THR A 145 0.67 -10.18 1.92
C THR A 145 1.41 -9.15 1.08
N LEU A 146 0.65 -8.36 0.31
CA LEU A 146 1.15 -7.15 -0.36
C LEU A 146 1.22 -5.98 0.64
N CYS A 147 2.42 -5.58 1.00
CA CYS A 147 2.67 -4.41 1.84
C CYS A 147 2.85 -3.16 0.96
N ILE A 148 2.03 -2.14 1.23
CA ILE A 148 2.00 -0.87 0.50
C ILE A 148 2.56 0.21 1.42
N PRO A 149 3.77 0.72 1.17
CA PRO A 149 4.38 1.75 2.00
C PRO A 149 3.54 3.02 2.00
N CYS A 150 3.10 3.45 3.17
CA CYS A 150 2.29 4.64 3.34
C CYS A 150 2.92 5.64 4.30
N ILE A 151 2.48 6.88 4.18
CA ILE A 151 2.57 7.88 5.24
C ILE A 151 1.24 7.93 5.99
N PHE A 152 1.28 8.27 7.27
CA PHE A 152 0.09 8.44 8.12
C PHE A 152 -0.04 9.90 8.54
N LEU A 153 -1.16 10.50 8.18
CA LEU A 153 -1.46 11.93 8.33
C LEU A 153 -2.72 12.11 9.18
N SER A 154 -2.83 13.19 9.94
CA SER A 154 -4.09 13.59 10.59
C SER A 154 -5.09 14.12 9.54
N TYR A 155 -6.37 14.23 9.90
CA TYR A 155 -7.36 14.92 9.04
C TYR A 155 -7.01 16.40 8.77
N THR A 156 -6.25 17.04 9.65
CA THR A 156 -5.74 18.41 9.45
C THR A 156 -4.47 18.48 8.59
N GLY A 157 -3.94 17.33 8.16
CA GLY A 157 -2.73 17.22 7.33
C GLY A 157 -1.43 17.21 8.12
N GLU A 158 -1.49 17.10 9.45
CA GLU A 158 -0.30 16.99 10.30
C GLU A 158 0.31 15.59 10.16
N ALA A 159 1.63 15.52 10.12
CA ALA A 159 2.37 14.27 10.13
C ALA A 159 2.15 13.50 11.45
N LEU A 160 1.62 12.29 11.37
CA LEU A 160 1.49 11.36 12.50
C LEU A 160 2.44 10.15 12.36
N ASP A 161 3.32 10.20 11.35
CA ASP A 161 4.24 9.16 10.94
C ASP A 161 5.68 9.68 10.92
N LYS A 162 6.65 8.82 11.22
CA LYS A 162 8.08 9.18 11.22
C LYS A 162 8.64 9.49 9.83
N LYS A 163 7.92 9.15 8.76
CA LYS A 163 8.38 9.32 7.38
C LYS A 163 8.14 10.73 6.84
N VAL A 164 7.17 11.45 7.39
CA VAL A 164 6.89 12.84 7.02
C VAL A 164 7.69 13.74 7.99
N PRO A 165 8.52 14.68 7.50
CA PRO A 165 9.33 15.56 8.33
C PRO A 165 8.52 16.44 9.29
#